data_AF-A0A0J8TVZ9-F1
#
_entry.id   AF-A0A0J8TVZ9-F1
#
_cell.length_a   1.000
_cell.length_b   1.000
_cell.length_c   1.000
_cell.angle_alpha   90.00
_cell.angle_beta   90.00
_cell.angle_gamma   90.00
#
_symmetry.space_group_name_H-M   'P 1'
#
loop_
_entity.id
_entity.type
_entity.pdbx_description
1 polymer ?
#
loop_
_entity_poly.entity_id
_entity_poly.type
_entity_poly.pdbx_seq_one_letter_code
_entity_poly.pdbx_strand_id
1 'polypeptide(L)'
;MLSIDERAKKFDFRAWPTKESLPAIYRRCRQLVTSGRSITIVRHYVPEQRGQHIGLEVVSGLRLDERRPIPEQLAGGASAFGFRFTRCESLRISCPGDRDEATAALRFHEGGRDTAQVAIFGIGEGVDDHIELTHRNAHNVVTVTRVQLEDRDAVHPTTIY
;
A
#
# COMPACT_ATOMS: atom_id res chain seq x y z
N MET A 1 16.37 19.18 0.89
CA MET A 1 15.58 17.95 0.67
C MET A 1 14.18 18.23 1.20
N LEU A 2 13.12 17.95 0.44
CA LEU A 2 11.74 18.18 0.91
C LEU A 2 11.42 17.25 2.09
N SER A 3 10.60 17.71 3.03
CA SER A 3 10.14 16.87 4.14
C SER A 3 9.24 15.72 3.64
N ILE A 4 9.06 14.68 4.47
CA ILE A 4 8.12 13.58 4.16
C ILE A 4 6.69 14.12 3.94
N ASP A 5 6.29 15.12 4.72
CA ASP A 5 4.97 15.75 4.61
C ASP A 5 4.80 16.55 3.32
N GLU A 6 5.86 17.21 2.86
CA GLU A 6 5.86 17.91 1.56
C GLU A 6 5.83 16.94 0.39
N ARG A 7 6.61 15.85 0.45
CA ARG A 7 6.55 14.78 -0.57
C ARG A 7 5.18 14.13 -0.61
N ALA A 8 4.54 13.94 0.55
CA ALA A 8 3.21 13.37 0.63
C ALA A 8 2.17 14.20 -0.14
N LYS A 9 2.36 15.51 -0.33
CA LYS A 9 1.43 16.33 -1.13
C LYS A 9 1.52 16.08 -2.63
N LYS A 10 2.57 15.41 -3.10
CA LYS A 10 2.75 15.10 -4.52
C LYS A 10 1.86 13.95 -4.97
N PHE A 11 1.58 13.94 -6.26
CA PHE A 11 0.90 12.83 -6.93
C PHE A 11 1.68 11.52 -6.74
N ASP A 12 2.99 11.56 -6.95
CA ASP A 12 3.92 10.47 -6.76
C ASP A 12 4.62 10.58 -5.39
N PHE A 13 4.20 9.75 -4.46
CA PHE A 13 4.78 9.71 -3.13
C PHE A 13 5.45 8.36 -2.89
N ARG A 14 6.74 8.40 -2.57
CA ARG A 14 7.51 7.22 -2.20
C ARG A 14 8.17 7.44 -0.84
N ALA A 15 8.04 6.43 0.02
CA ALA A 15 8.53 6.46 1.39
C ALA A 15 8.87 5.07 1.91
N TRP A 16 9.66 5.04 2.97
CA TRP A 16 10.01 3.82 3.70
C TRP A 16 9.38 3.87 5.09
N PRO A 17 8.65 2.84 5.54
CA PRO A 17 7.96 2.86 6.83
C PRO A 17 8.95 2.98 8.01
N THR A 18 8.94 4.12 8.68
CA THR A 18 9.65 4.36 9.96
C THR A 18 8.69 5.06 10.91
N LYS A 19 9.02 5.17 12.21
CA LYS A 19 8.16 5.93 13.15
C LYS A 19 7.90 7.37 12.70
N GLU A 20 8.86 7.98 12.01
CA GLU A 20 8.75 9.34 11.46
C GLU A 20 7.82 9.40 10.24
N SER A 21 7.99 8.48 9.28
CA SER A 21 7.24 8.54 8.02
C SER A 21 5.83 7.92 8.11
N LEU A 22 5.60 7.01 9.06
CA LEU A 22 4.37 6.21 9.14
C LEU A 22 3.08 7.07 9.21
N PRO A 23 3.02 8.19 9.95
CA PRO A 23 1.86 9.06 9.94
C PRO A 23 1.56 9.68 8.57
N ALA A 24 2.59 10.09 7.81
CA ALA A 24 2.42 10.66 6.48
C ALA A 24 1.95 9.60 5.48
N ILE A 25 2.54 8.40 5.53
CA ILE A 25 2.12 7.24 4.73
C ILE A 25 0.66 6.90 5.05
N TYR A 26 0.29 6.84 6.32
CA TYR A 26 -1.08 6.56 6.75
C TYR A 26 -2.08 7.54 6.15
N ARG A 27 -1.83 8.85 6.26
CA ARG A 27 -2.74 9.88 5.72
C ARG A 27 -2.93 9.73 4.21
N ARG A 28 -1.86 9.43 3.47
CA ARG A 28 -1.92 9.27 2.01
C ARG A 28 -2.64 7.99 1.59
N CYS A 29 -2.35 6.87 2.24
CA CYS A 29 -3.10 5.64 1.98
C CYS A 29 -4.58 5.81 2.33
N ARG A 30 -4.89 6.44 3.48
CA ARG A 30 -6.26 6.72 3.92
C ARG A 30 -7.02 7.51 2.86
N GLN A 31 -6.45 8.63 2.40
CA GLN A 31 -7.07 9.48 1.37
C GLN A 31 -7.51 8.66 0.15
N LEU A 32 -6.64 7.77 -0.34
CA LEU A 32 -6.96 6.91 -1.48
C LEU A 32 -8.07 5.91 -1.17
N VAL A 33 -7.93 5.13 -0.09
CA VAL A 33 -8.90 4.05 0.20
C VAL A 33 -10.27 4.59 0.62
N THR A 34 -10.36 5.83 1.09
CA THR A 34 -11.62 6.50 1.45
C THR A 34 -12.22 7.33 0.31
N SER A 35 -11.67 7.27 -0.90
CA SER A 35 -12.21 7.99 -2.08
C SER A 35 -13.60 7.51 -2.53
N GLY A 36 -14.15 6.46 -1.92
CA GLY A 36 -15.48 5.93 -2.20
C GLY A 36 -15.56 4.99 -3.41
N ARG A 37 -14.41 4.62 -3.99
CA ARG A 37 -14.31 3.64 -5.08
C ARG A 37 -14.24 2.21 -4.53
N SER A 38 -14.67 1.24 -5.34
CA SER A 38 -14.32 -0.17 -5.12
C SER A 38 -12.81 -0.34 -5.28
N ILE A 39 -12.27 -1.45 -4.78
CA ILE A 39 -10.83 -1.69 -4.70
C ILE A 39 -10.50 -3.04 -5.34
N THR A 40 -9.42 -3.09 -6.11
CA THR A 40 -8.76 -4.34 -6.48
C THR A 40 -7.44 -4.46 -5.69
N ILE A 41 -7.17 -5.66 -5.19
CA ILE A 41 -5.85 -6.03 -4.66
C ILE A 41 -5.17 -6.95 -5.67
N VAL A 42 -3.93 -6.61 -6.02
CA VAL A 42 -3.03 -7.46 -6.82
C VAL A 42 -1.83 -7.81 -5.96
N ARG A 43 -1.58 -9.10 -5.76
CA ARG A 43 -0.39 -9.61 -5.07
C ARG A 43 0.44 -10.42 -6.01
N HIS A 44 1.73 -10.18 -6.03
CA HIS A 44 2.66 -11.09 -6.68
C HIS A 44 3.91 -11.29 -5.83
N TYR A 45 4.49 -12.48 -5.94
CA TYR A 45 5.70 -12.86 -5.25
C TYR A 45 6.81 -13.07 -6.28
N VAL A 46 7.97 -12.49 -6.00
CA VAL A 46 9.20 -12.67 -6.77
C VAL A 46 10.18 -13.43 -5.88
N PRO A 47 10.26 -14.76 -6.00
CA PRO A 47 11.31 -15.50 -5.31
C PRO A 47 12.67 -15.13 -5.91
N GLU A 48 13.66 -14.83 -5.07
CA GLU A 48 15.05 -14.60 -5.52
C GLU A 48 15.67 -15.86 -6.17
N GLN A 49 15.08 -17.05 -5.93
CA GLN A 49 15.50 -18.30 -6.56
C GLN A 49 14.83 -18.49 -7.93
N ARG A 50 15.65 -18.45 -8.99
CA ARG A 50 15.24 -18.73 -10.37
C ARG A 50 14.50 -20.06 -10.46
N GLY A 51 13.25 -20.03 -10.94
CA GLY A 51 12.60 -21.20 -11.55
C GLY A 51 11.34 -21.75 -10.89
N GLN A 52 10.80 -21.16 -9.82
CA GLN A 52 9.54 -21.62 -9.23
C GLN A 52 8.52 -20.49 -9.08
N HIS A 53 7.44 -20.60 -9.87
CA HIS A 53 6.15 -19.91 -9.82
C HIS A 53 6.10 -18.46 -9.31
N ILE A 54 5.99 -17.51 -10.25
CA ILE A 54 5.38 -16.20 -10.02
C ILE A 54 3.90 -16.48 -9.70
N GLY A 55 3.52 -16.51 -8.43
CA GLY A 55 2.11 -16.52 -8.10
C GLY A 55 1.58 -15.10 -8.20
N LEU A 56 0.50 -14.95 -8.95
CA LEU A 56 -0.27 -13.73 -9.11
C LEU A 56 -1.65 -13.98 -8.54
N GLU A 57 -2.06 -13.16 -7.58
CA GLU A 57 -3.38 -13.17 -6.99
C GLU A 57 -4.06 -11.82 -7.28
N VAL A 58 -5.26 -11.86 -7.84
CA VAL A 58 -6.06 -10.67 -8.13
C VAL A 58 -7.43 -10.83 -7.48
N VAL A 59 -7.78 -9.90 -6.60
CA VAL A 59 -9.07 -9.88 -5.91
C VAL A 59 -9.73 -8.52 -6.12
N SER A 60 -10.84 -8.50 -6.87
CA SER A 60 -11.58 -7.30 -7.25
C SER A 60 -12.94 -7.18 -6.56
N GLY A 61 -13.55 -5.99 -6.68
CA GLY A 61 -14.85 -5.66 -6.10
C GLY A 61 -14.82 -5.55 -4.57
N LEU A 62 -13.66 -5.19 -4.01
CA LEU A 62 -13.49 -5.02 -2.58
C LEU A 62 -14.00 -3.64 -2.14
N ARG A 63 -14.51 -3.56 -0.91
CA ARG A 63 -14.89 -2.30 -0.27
C ARG A 63 -14.26 -2.23 1.11
N LEU A 64 -14.08 -1.03 1.64
CA LEU A 64 -13.67 -0.87 3.04
C LEU A 64 -14.67 -1.55 3.99
N ASP A 65 -14.16 -2.22 5.02
CA ASP A 65 -14.98 -2.84 6.05
C ASP A 65 -15.58 -1.77 6.99
N GLU A 66 -16.84 -1.41 6.75
CA GLU A 66 -17.58 -0.39 7.51
C GLU A 66 -17.75 -0.74 9.00
N ARG A 67 -17.57 -2.02 9.39
CA ARG A 67 -17.67 -2.44 10.80
C ARG A 67 -16.52 -1.94 11.64
N ARG A 68 -15.43 -1.47 11.02
CA ARG A 68 -14.25 -0.94 11.70
C ARG A 68 -13.89 0.44 11.15
N PRO A 69 -14.33 1.52 11.81
CA PRO A 69 -14.04 2.86 11.32
C PRO A 69 -12.53 3.09 11.26
N ILE A 70 -12.08 3.73 10.18
CA ILE A 70 -10.69 4.10 9.97
C ILE A 70 -10.41 5.40 10.74
N PRO A 71 -9.46 5.42 11.69
CA PRO A 71 -9.09 6.63 12.42
C PRO A 71 -8.70 7.77 11.47
N GLU A 72 -8.98 9.03 11.83
CA GLU A 72 -8.52 10.16 11.01
C GLU A 72 -7.00 10.32 11.04
N GLN A 73 -6.39 9.94 12.16
CA GLN A 73 -4.97 10.01 12.40
C GLN A 73 -4.44 8.69 12.94
N LEU A 74 -3.19 8.40 12.62
CA LEU A 74 -2.50 7.26 13.20
C LEU A 74 -2.23 7.52 14.68
N ALA A 75 -2.48 6.54 15.54
CA ALA A 75 -2.23 6.66 16.97
C ALA A 75 -0.75 6.99 17.27
N GLY A 76 -0.52 7.85 18.26
CA GLY A 76 0.82 8.21 18.70
C GLY A 76 1.63 6.98 19.08
N GLY A 77 2.84 6.86 18.52
CA GLY A 77 3.73 5.72 18.78
C GLY A 77 3.36 4.41 18.08
N ALA A 78 2.37 4.41 17.18
CA ALA A 78 2.04 3.23 16.39
C ALA A 78 3.24 2.71 15.58
N SER A 79 3.43 1.40 15.58
CA SER A 79 4.46 0.71 14.79
C SER A 79 3.89 0.09 13.51
N ALA A 80 2.57 0.10 13.32
CA ALA A 80 1.90 -0.42 12.14
C ALA A 80 0.50 0.17 11.99
N PHE A 81 -0.05 0.08 10.79
CA PHE A 81 -1.46 0.27 10.51
C PHE A 81 -1.95 -0.69 9.43
N GLY A 82 -3.26 -0.80 9.25
CA GLY A 82 -3.81 -1.54 8.14
C GLY A 82 -5.25 -1.14 7.82
N PHE A 83 -5.62 -1.39 6.57
CA PHE A 83 -6.99 -1.23 6.06
C PHE A 83 -7.57 -2.61 5.85
N ARG A 84 -8.80 -2.79 6.32
CA ARG A 84 -9.56 -4.01 6.09
C ARG A 84 -10.58 -3.76 5.02
N PHE A 85 -10.73 -4.75 4.17
CA PHE A 85 -11.69 -4.74 3.10
C PHE A 85 -12.70 -5.88 3.31
N THR A 86 -13.75 -5.90 2.50
CA THR A 86 -14.69 -7.02 2.41
C THR A 86 -13.96 -8.33 2.08
N ARG A 87 -14.65 -9.46 2.26
CA ARG A 87 -14.08 -10.81 2.00
C ARG A 87 -12.82 -11.13 2.81
N CYS A 88 -12.65 -10.50 3.98
CA CYS A 88 -11.52 -10.68 4.89
C CYS A 88 -10.16 -10.23 4.34
N GLU A 89 -10.15 -9.46 3.25
CA GLU A 89 -8.91 -8.94 2.66
C GLU A 89 -8.36 -7.75 3.45
N SER A 90 -7.04 -7.53 3.38
CA SER A 90 -6.42 -6.38 4.03
C SER A 90 -5.10 -5.95 3.40
N LEU A 91 -4.76 -4.68 3.62
CA LEU A 91 -3.42 -4.12 3.44
C LEU A 91 -2.87 -3.77 4.82
N ARG A 92 -1.65 -4.19 5.14
CA ARG A 92 -0.95 -3.86 6.40
C ARG A 92 0.42 -3.29 6.10
N ILE A 93 0.76 -2.16 6.72
CA ILE A 93 2.07 -1.52 6.64
C ILE A 93 2.64 -1.43 8.05
N SER A 94 3.87 -1.92 8.24
CA SER A 94 4.55 -1.97 9.53
C SER A 94 5.92 -1.29 9.43
N CYS A 95 6.35 -0.67 10.52
CA CYS A 95 7.68 -0.10 10.70
C CYS A 95 8.63 -1.20 11.23
N PRO A 96 9.65 -1.61 10.47
CA PRO A 96 10.56 -2.70 10.84
C PRO A 96 11.61 -2.31 11.91
N GLY A 97 11.52 -1.09 12.46
CA GLY A 97 12.34 -0.65 13.60
C GLY A 97 13.54 0.21 13.25
N ASP A 98 13.70 0.58 11.97
CA ASP A 98 14.72 1.54 11.54
C ASP A 98 14.51 2.92 12.19
N ARG A 99 15.64 3.61 12.45
CA ARG A 99 15.67 4.88 13.18
C ARG A 99 15.17 6.06 12.34
N ASP A 100 15.52 6.06 11.06
CA ASP A 100 15.20 7.13 10.11
C ASP A 100 14.98 6.56 8.70
N GLU A 101 14.34 7.36 7.84
CA GLU A 101 13.95 6.92 6.50
C GLU A 101 15.15 6.67 5.57
N ALA A 102 16.26 7.39 5.74
CA ALA A 102 17.46 7.21 4.91
C ALA A 102 18.11 5.84 5.17
N THR A 103 18.21 5.44 6.43
CA THR A 103 18.69 4.12 6.84
C THR A 103 17.77 3.02 6.32
N ALA A 104 16.46 3.19 6.44
CA ALA A 104 15.49 2.24 5.91
C ALA A 104 15.60 2.11 4.37
N ALA A 105 15.79 3.22 3.67
CA ALA A 105 15.98 3.26 2.22
C ALA A 105 17.25 2.52 1.79
N LEU A 106 18.38 2.81 2.44
CA LEU A 106 19.64 2.14 2.17
C LEU A 106 19.51 0.63 2.34
N ARG A 107 19.00 0.17 3.48
CA ARG A 107 18.80 -1.26 3.75
C ARG A 107 17.91 -1.93 2.71
N PHE A 108 16.83 -1.28 2.27
CA PHE A 108 15.93 -1.81 1.25
C PHE A 108 16.67 -2.05 -0.07
N HIS A 109 17.46 -1.06 -0.52
CA HIS A 109 18.24 -1.13 -1.76
C HIS A 109 19.41 -2.12 -1.69
N GLU A 110 20.01 -2.29 -0.52
CA GLU A 110 21.09 -3.26 -0.27
C GLU A 110 20.61 -4.71 -0.16
N GLY A 111 19.31 -4.99 -0.33
CA GLY A 111 18.81 -6.37 -0.21
C GLY A 111 18.49 -6.80 1.24
N GLY A 112 18.44 -5.85 2.19
CA GLY A 112 18.23 -6.12 3.60
C GLY A 112 16.92 -6.88 3.88
N ARG A 113 16.99 -7.87 4.79
CA ARG A 113 15.82 -8.61 5.29
C ARG A 113 14.87 -7.71 6.07
N ASP A 114 13.59 -8.03 5.99
CA ASP A 114 12.48 -7.32 6.64
C ASP A 114 12.47 -5.82 6.34
N THR A 115 12.59 -5.49 5.05
CA THR A 115 12.58 -4.10 4.56
C THR A 115 11.36 -3.88 3.67
N ALA A 116 10.82 -2.67 3.70
CA ALA A 116 9.63 -2.32 2.93
C ALA A 116 9.77 -0.95 2.26
N GLN A 117 9.16 -0.80 1.10
CA GLN A 117 8.93 0.46 0.42
C GLN A 117 7.45 0.60 0.13
N VAL A 118 6.93 1.81 0.36
CA VAL A 118 5.57 2.19 -0.02
C VAL A 118 5.65 3.23 -1.13
N ALA A 119 4.96 2.97 -2.23
CA ALA A 119 4.71 3.93 -3.29
C ALA A 119 3.21 4.22 -3.37
N ILE A 120 2.85 5.47 -3.53
CA ILE A 120 1.47 5.94 -3.59
C ILE A 120 1.38 6.86 -4.79
N PHE A 121 0.47 6.54 -5.71
CA PHE A 121 0.23 7.27 -6.94
C PHE A 121 -1.21 7.75 -6.95
N GLY A 122 -1.41 9.04 -7.19
CA GLY A 122 -2.75 9.62 -7.24
C GLY A 122 -3.25 10.24 -5.95
N ILE A 123 -4.46 10.77 -6.02
CA ILE A 123 -5.10 11.51 -4.91
C ILE A 123 -6.51 11.02 -4.59
N GLY A 124 -6.97 9.97 -5.26
CA GLY A 124 -8.28 9.34 -5.09
C GLY A 124 -9.27 9.66 -6.19
N GLU A 125 -8.81 10.26 -7.29
CA GLU A 125 -9.66 10.79 -8.35
C GLU A 125 -9.59 9.95 -9.64
N GLY A 126 -8.47 9.27 -9.88
CA GLY A 126 -8.22 8.48 -11.10
C GLY A 126 -8.36 6.97 -10.90
N VAL A 127 -8.58 6.26 -12.02
CA VAL A 127 -8.56 4.78 -12.07
C VAL A 127 -7.14 4.21 -11.99
N ASP A 128 -6.14 5.03 -12.31
CA ASP A 128 -4.72 4.68 -12.22
C ASP A 128 -4.15 4.89 -10.81
N ASP A 129 -4.95 5.44 -9.90
CA ASP A 129 -4.56 5.74 -8.53
C ASP A 129 -4.40 4.44 -7.74
N HIS A 130 -3.24 4.27 -7.10
CA HIS A 130 -2.92 3.04 -6.38
C HIS A 130 -1.88 3.24 -5.28
N ILE A 131 -1.87 2.28 -4.35
CA ILE A 131 -0.84 2.09 -3.33
C ILE A 131 -0.10 0.81 -3.69
N GLU A 132 1.22 0.84 -3.68
CA GLU A 132 2.09 -0.31 -3.83
C GLU A 132 2.97 -0.48 -2.60
N LEU A 133 2.88 -1.64 -1.97
CA LEU A 133 3.77 -2.06 -0.89
C LEU A 133 4.69 -3.15 -1.43
N THR A 134 5.98 -2.85 -1.53
CA THR A 134 7.03 -3.85 -1.77
C THR A 134 7.65 -4.23 -0.44
N HIS A 135 7.59 -5.50 -0.05
CA HIS A 135 8.16 -6.00 1.20
C HIS A 135 9.06 -7.21 0.92
N ARG A 136 10.29 -7.15 1.44
CA ARG A 136 11.22 -8.29 1.48
C ARG A 136 11.17 -8.90 2.88
N ASN A 137 10.69 -10.14 2.99
CA ASN A 137 10.61 -10.82 4.29
C ASN A 137 11.98 -11.37 4.77
N ALA A 138 11.98 -12.03 5.93
CA ALA A 138 13.19 -12.62 6.52
C ALA A 138 13.81 -13.78 5.70
N HIS A 139 13.06 -14.34 4.75
CA HIS A 139 13.48 -15.43 3.86
C HIS A 139 13.89 -14.93 2.46
N ASN A 140 14.10 -13.62 2.30
CA ASN A 140 14.42 -12.96 1.04
C ASN A 140 13.34 -13.14 -0.06
N VAL A 141 12.10 -13.43 0.33
CA VAL A 141 10.98 -13.40 -0.62
C VAL A 141 10.49 -11.97 -0.73
N VAL A 142 10.43 -11.45 -1.96
CA VAL A 142 9.86 -10.14 -2.26
C VAL A 142 8.38 -10.33 -2.62
N THR A 143 7.51 -9.69 -1.85
CA THR A 143 6.08 -9.61 -2.14
C THR A 143 5.73 -8.18 -2.51
N VAL A 144 5.04 -8.01 -3.62
CA VAL A 144 4.45 -6.73 -4.01
C VAL A 144 2.94 -6.84 -3.84
N THR A 145 2.37 -5.96 -3.03
CA THR A 145 0.92 -5.81 -2.85
C THR A 145 0.50 -4.46 -3.39
N ARG A 146 -0.28 -4.47 -4.47
CA ARG A 146 -0.87 -3.27 -5.07
C ARG A 146 -2.35 -3.20 -4.72
N VAL A 147 -2.79 -2.06 -4.19
CA VAL A 147 -4.18 -1.71 -3.93
C VAL A 147 -4.55 -0.60 -4.90
N GLN A 148 -5.42 -0.87 -5.86
CA GLN A 148 -5.83 0.09 -6.89
C GLN A 148 -7.31 0.42 -6.76
N LEU A 149 -7.67 1.65 -7.10
CA LEU A 149 -9.05 2.09 -7.12
C LEU A 149 -9.72 1.61 -8.41
N GLU A 150 -10.91 1.03 -8.29
CA GLU A 150 -11.71 0.61 -9.43
C GLU A 150 -12.48 1.81 -10.00
N ASP A 151 -12.75 1.73 -11.31
CA ASP A 151 -13.61 2.69 -11.95
C ASP A 151 -15.06 2.51 -11.48
N ARG A 152 -15.68 3.63 -11.09
CA ARG A 152 -17.09 3.68 -10.70
C ARG A 152 -18.00 3.51 -11.93
N ASP A 153 -17.52 3.88 -13.10
CA ASP A 153 -18.29 3.97 -14.35
C ASP A 153 -18.06 2.78 -15.31
N ALA A 154 -17.08 1.90 -15.02
CA ALA A 154 -16.84 0.69 -15.82
C ALA A 154 -17.96 -0.37 -15.72
N VAL A 155 -18.95 -0.18 -14.83
CA VAL A 155 -20.18 -0.96 -14.81
C VAL A 155 -21.28 -0.19 -15.55
N HIS A 156 -21.18 -0.09 -16.87
CA HIS A 156 -22.39 -0.02 -17.68
C HIS A 156 -22.98 -1.43 -17.73
N PRO A 157 -24.26 -1.65 -17.34
CA PRO A 157 -24.91 -2.90 -17.64
C PRO A 157 -24.92 -3.04 -19.15
N THR A 158 -24.27 -4.07 -19.68
CA THR A 158 -24.52 -4.52 -21.03
C THR A 158 -25.99 -4.95 -21.07
N THR A 159 -26.89 -4.02 -21.39
CA THR A 159 -28.23 -4.36 -21.84
C THR A 159 -28.04 -5.07 -23.17
N ILE A 160 -28.05 -6.40 -23.11
CA ILE A 160 -28.18 -7.23 -24.29
C ILE A 160 -29.63 -7.05 -24.75
N TYR A 161 -29.81 -6.33 -25.86
CA TYR A 161 -31.07 -6.32 -26.62
C TYR A 161 -31.22 -7.61 -27.41
#